data_AF-A0A840NRD0-F1
#
_entry.id   AF-A0A840NRD0-F1
#
_cell.length_a   1.000
_cell.length_b   1.000
_cell.length_c   1.000
_cell.angle_alpha   90.00
_cell.angle_beta   90.00
_cell.angle_gamma   90.00
#
_symmetry.space_group_name_H-M   'P 1'
#
loop_
_entity.id
_entity.type
_entity.pdbx_description
1 polymer ?
#
loop_
_entity_poly.entity_id
_entity_poly.type
_entity_poly.pdbx_seq_one_letter_code
_entity_poly.pdbx_strand_id
1 'polypeptide(L)'
;QLINLIDKVAERGFECASKAFEEAAFLDADGLLYGLFGILILLATSFLAAIGGAFILLAKIALALLVGLGPLFIIALLWQPTYRFFEQWVAQILSYTILIVLLATISSLMMEIFANYMTDLEFDGKQNVGYALGGALILSIISIVLLLKLSSMANALAKGVTFGHWRPNIMGRNASRNSRITK
;
A
#
# COMPACT_ATOMS: atom_id res chain seq x y z
N GLN A 1 -13.92 7.94 3.32
CA GLN A 1 -14.02 6.64 2.62
C GLN A 1 -13.18 5.58 3.33
N LEU A 2 -11.84 5.72 3.41
CA LEU A 2 -11.00 4.73 4.11
C LEU A 2 -11.39 4.48 5.58
N ILE A 3 -11.68 5.53 6.36
CA ILE A 3 -12.05 5.38 7.79
C ILE A 3 -13.25 4.44 7.94
N ASN A 4 -14.31 4.69 7.15
CA ASN A 4 -15.50 3.84 7.16
C ASN A 4 -15.20 2.38 6.75
N LEU A 5 -14.19 2.15 5.90
CA LEU A 5 -13.77 0.78 5.53
C LEU A 5 -12.97 0.10 6.65
N ILE A 6 -12.15 0.85 7.38
CA ILE A 6 -11.46 0.36 8.58
C ILE A 6 -12.49 -0.06 9.62
N ASP A 7 -13.49 0.78 9.88
CA ASP A 7 -14.56 0.47 10.82
C ASP A 7 -15.35 -0.77 10.38
N LYS A 8 -15.71 -0.86 9.10
CA LYS A 8 -16.38 -2.03 8.52
C LYS A 8 -15.55 -3.31 8.66
N VAL A 9 -14.24 -3.26 8.39
CA VAL A 9 -13.35 -4.43 8.53
C VAL A 9 -13.23 -4.86 9.99
N ALA A 10 -13.07 -3.90 10.89
CA ALA A 10 -13.00 -4.16 12.32
C ALA A 10 -14.30 -4.83 12.81
N GLU A 11 -15.45 -4.26 12.44
CA GLU A 11 -16.77 -4.79 12.78
C GLU A 11 -16.94 -6.23 12.27
N ARG A 12 -16.68 -6.48 10.98
CA ARG A 12 -16.80 -7.82 10.38
C ARG A 12 -15.84 -8.85 10.99
N GLY A 13 -14.60 -8.47 11.24
CA GLY A 13 -13.63 -9.35 11.88
C GLY A 13 -13.99 -9.65 13.34
N PHE A 14 -14.51 -8.68 14.08
CA PHE A 14 -14.96 -8.86 15.45
C PHE A 14 -16.24 -9.70 15.55
N GLU A 15 -17.20 -9.50 14.64
CA GLU A 15 -18.39 -10.36 14.52
C GLU A 15 -17.99 -11.81 14.23
N CYS A 16 -17.08 -12.03 13.28
CA CYS A 16 -16.59 -13.36 12.93
C CYS A 16 -15.87 -14.02 14.11
N ALA A 17 -15.03 -13.28 14.83
CA ALA A 17 -14.36 -13.78 16.03
C ALA A 17 -15.36 -14.10 17.16
N SER A 18 -16.39 -13.27 17.35
CA SER A 18 -17.44 -13.52 18.35
C SER A 18 -18.17 -14.83 18.09
N LYS A 19 -18.56 -15.09 16.84
CA LYS A 19 -19.19 -16.36 16.45
C LYS A 19 -18.30 -17.55 16.76
N ALA A 20 -16.99 -17.45 16.50
CA ALA A 20 -16.05 -18.51 16.85
C ALA A 20 -15.92 -18.73 18.37
N PHE A 21 -15.98 -17.67 19.18
CA PHE A 21 -15.98 -17.80 20.64
C PHE A 21 -17.28 -18.39 21.19
N GLU A 22 -18.43 -18.08 20.58
CA GLU A 22 -19.70 -18.71 20.94
C GLU A 22 -19.65 -20.22 20.69
N GLU A 23 -19.15 -20.66 19.54
CA GLU A 23 -18.97 -22.08 19.22
C GLU A 23 -17.97 -22.76 20.18
N ALA A 24 -16.92 -22.03 20.59
CA ALA A 24 -15.96 -22.50 21.59
C ALA A 24 -16.57 -22.69 22.98
N ALA A 25 -17.54 -21.85 23.35
CA ALA A 25 -18.16 -21.83 24.67
C ALA A 25 -19.07 -23.03 24.94
N PHE A 26 -19.54 -23.72 23.89
CA PHE A 26 -20.36 -24.93 24.02
C PHE A 26 -19.59 -26.17 24.50
N LEU A 27 -18.29 -26.05 24.82
CA LEU A 27 -17.43 -27.06 25.49
C LEU A 27 -17.53 -28.47 24.90
N ASP A 28 -17.60 -28.57 23.57
CA ASP A 28 -17.35 -29.83 22.87
C ASP A 28 -15.84 -30.09 22.71
N ALA A 29 -15.44 -31.30 22.31
CA ALA A 29 -14.02 -31.68 22.18
C ALA A 29 -13.19 -30.74 21.27
N ASP A 30 -13.86 -30.00 20.38
CA ASP A 30 -13.27 -29.02 19.46
C ASP A 30 -13.33 -27.57 19.98
N GLY A 31 -13.93 -27.29 21.13
CA GLY A 31 -14.13 -25.94 21.66
C GLY A 31 -12.84 -25.15 21.86
N LEU A 32 -11.75 -25.82 22.24
CA LEU A 32 -10.42 -25.18 22.36
C LEU A 32 -9.89 -24.67 21.00
N LEU A 33 -10.19 -25.38 19.91
CA LEU A 33 -9.74 -25.02 18.56
C LEU A 33 -10.50 -23.77 18.06
N TYR A 34 -11.81 -23.71 18.29
CA TYR A 34 -12.62 -22.53 17.95
C TYR A 34 -12.25 -21.29 18.78
N GLY A 35 -11.85 -21.48 20.05
CA GLY A 35 -11.33 -20.39 20.88
C GLY A 35 -10.00 -19.82 20.35
N LEU A 36 -9.05 -20.69 19.99
CA LEU A 36 -7.80 -20.27 19.35
C LEU A 36 -8.06 -19.54 18.02
N PHE A 37 -9.05 -20.00 17.27
CA PHE A 37 -9.47 -19.41 16.01
C PHE A 37 -9.97 -17.97 16.19
N GLY A 38 -10.87 -17.73 17.14
CA GLY A 38 -11.38 -16.39 17.44
C GLY A 38 -10.26 -15.40 17.75
N ILE A 39 -9.29 -15.81 18.58
CA ILE A 39 -8.11 -15.00 18.92
C ILE A 39 -7.30 -14.64 17.66
N LEU A 40 -7.10 -15.62 16.77
CA LEU A 40 -6.31 -15.43 15.56
C LEU A 40 -6.99 -14.48 14.57
N ILE A 41 -8.31 -14.57 14.41
CA ILE A 41 -9.08 -13.60 13.60
C ILE A 41 -8.99 -12.20 14.19
N LEU A 42 -9.11 -12.04 15.51
CA LEU A 42 -8.96 -10.74 16.16
C LEU A 42 -7.57 -10.15 15.86
N LEU A 43 -6.53 -10.96 15.97
CA LEU A 43 -5.16 -10.53 15.69
C LEU A 43 -4.99 -10.14 14.22
N ALA A 44 -5.44 -10.98 13.28
CA ALA A 44 -5.35 -10.72 11.85
C ALA A 44 -6.11 -9.45 11.44
N THR A 45 -7.32 -9.26 11.97
CA THR A 45 -8.17 -8.09 11.71
C THR A 45 -7.54 -6.82 12.28
N SER A 46 -7.12 -6.85 13.55
CA SER A 46 -6.48 -5.72 14.22
C SER A 46 -5.21 -5.29 13.49
N PHE A 47 -4.39 -6.26 13.08
CA PHE A 47 -3.15 -5.98 12.37
C PHE A 47 -3.40 -5.36 10.98
N LEU A 48 -4.36 -5.90 10.23
CA LEU A 48 -4.75 -5.36 8.93
C LEU A 48 -5.28 -3.92 9.04
N ALA A 49 -6.18 -3.67 9.98
CA ALA A 49 -6.77 -2.36 10.22
C ALA A 49 -5.71 -1.33 10.66
N ALA A 50 -4.86 -1.70 11.63
CA ALA A 50 -3.81 -0.83 12.16
C ALA A 50 -2.77 -0.47 11.10
N ILE A 51 -2.29 -1.45 10.33
CA ILE A 51 -1.27 -1.24 9.30
C ILE A 51 -1.81 -0.39 8.15
N GLY A 52 -3.01 -0.70 7.65
CA GLY A 52 -3.62 0.08 6.57
C GLY A 52 -3.76 1.56 6.94
N GLY A 53 -4.22 1.84 8.16
CA GLY A 53 -4.30 3.21 8.68
C GLY A 53 -2.92 3.86 8.88
N ALA A 54 -1.98 3.15 9.51
CA ALA A 54 -0.67 3.69 9.88
C ALA A 54 0.15 4.15 8.66
N PHE A 55 0.22 3.35 7.60
CA PHE A 55 0.98 3.72 6.40
C PHE A 55 0.40 4.96 5.72
N ILE A 56 -0.93 5.11 5.69
CA ILE A 56 -1.60 6.26 5.06
C ILE A 56 -1.38 7.52 5.89
N LEU A 57 -1.48 7.41 7.21
CA LEU A 57 -1.18 8.50 8.13
C LEU A 57 0.28 8.95 7.98
N LEU A 58 1.23 8.01 7.95
CA LEU A 58 2.64 8.31 7.78
C LEU A 58 2.91 9.07 6.47
N ALA A 59 2.33 8.61 5.36
CA ALA A 59 2.47 9.26 4.06
C ALA A 59 1.91 10.70 4.05
N LYS A 60 0.75 10.92 4.69
CA LYS A 60 0.14 12.26 4.81
C LYS A 60 0.97 13.19 5.67
N ILE A 61 1.53 12.70 6.79
CA ILE A 61 2.41 13.47 7.67
C ILE A 61 3.69 13.87 6.92
N ALA A 62 4.33 12.92 6.21
CA ALA A 62 5.52 13.19 5.42
C ALA A 62 5.25 14.26 4.33
N LEU A 63 4.12 14.16 3.63
CA LEU A 63 3.72 15.16 2.64
C LEU A 63 3.48 16.53 3.28
N ALA A 64 2.80 16.59 4.43
CA ALA A 64 2.54 17.85 5.13
C ALA A 64 3.84 18.55 5.56
N LEU A 65 4.81 17.78 6.09
CA LEU A 65 6.14 18.30 6.44
C LEU A 65 6.88 18.81 5.20
N LEU A 66 6.84 18.05 4.10
CA LEU A 66 7.52 18.42 2.85
C LEU A 66 6.94 19.70 2.24
N VAL A 67 5.62 19.86 2.27
CA VAL A 67 4.93 21.08 1.84
C VAL A 67 5.22 22.25 2.78
N GLY A 68 5.29 22.01 4.10
CA GLY A 68 5.65 23.02 5.09
C GLY A 68 7.05 23.63 4.87
N LEU A 69 7.99 22.85 4.35
CA LEU A 69 9.33 23.31 3.96
C LEU A 69 9.38 24.01 2.59
N GLY A 70 8.25 24.07 1.87
CA GLY A 70 8.17 24.62 0.52
C GLY A 70 8.75 26.03 0.33
N PRO A 71 8.50 27.01 1.22
CA PRO A 71 9.04 28.36 1.08
C PRO A 71 10.56 28.40 0.95
N LEU A 72 11.29 27.52 1.65
CA LEU A 72 12.75 27.44 1.57
C LEU A 72 13.21 26.98 0.18
N PHE A 73 12.52 25.99 -0.40
CA PHE A 73 12.81 25.51 -1.75
C PHE A 73 12.39 26.49 -2.84
N ILE A 74 11.34 27.29 -2.61
CA ILE A 74 10.94 28.35 -3.52
C ILE A 74 11.99 29.47 -3.54
N ILE A 75 12.54 29.86 -2.39
CA ILE A 75 13.65 30.83 -2.31
C ILE A 75 14.89 30.31 -3.05
N ALA A 76 15.12 28.99 -3.02
CA ALA A 76 16.21 28.36 -3.77
C ALA A 76 16.11 28.52 -5.31
N LEU A 77 14.99 29.00 -5.85
CA LEU A 77 14.87 29.38 -7.27
C LEU A 77 15.66 30.65 -7.62
N LEU A 78 15.97 31.51 -6.64
CA LEU A 78 16.66 32.78 -6.88
C LEU A 78 18.13 32.60 -7.31
N TRP A 79 18.73 31.45 -7.02
CA TRP A 79 20.12 31.13 -7.37
C TRP A 79 20.19 29.93 -8.32
N GLN A 80 20.91 30.09 -9.44
CA GLN A 80 21.12 29.05 -10.44
C GLN A 80 21.69 27.73 -9.85
N PRO A 81 22.63 27.74 -8.90
CA PRO A 81 23.14 26.50 -8.28
C PRO A 81 22.11 25.72 -7.46
N THR A 82 21.10 26.41 -6.88
CA THR A 82 20.15 25.80 -5.94
C THR A 82 18.82 25.40 -6.57
N TYR A 83 18.60 25.74 -7.85
CA TYR A 83 17.42 25.35 -8.64
C TYR A 83 17.16 23.83 -8.62
N ARG A 84 18.22 23.00 -8.62
CA ARG A 84 18.09 21.54 -8.57
C ARG A 84 17.40 21.03 -7.29
N PHE A 85 17.47 21.78 -6.18
CA PHE A 85 16.76 21.42 -4.95
C PHE A 85 15.25 21.62 -5.08
N PHE A 86 14.82 22.66 -5.78
CA PHE A 86 13.41 22.89 -6.07
C PHE A 86 12.84 21.77 -6.95
N GLU A 87 13.56 21.37 -8.01
CA GLU A 87 13.12 20.26 -8.87
C GLU A 87 12.98 18.95 -8.09
N GLN A 88 13.93 18.64 -7.22
CA GLN A 88 13.87 17.45 -6.37
C GLN A 88 12.73 17.51 -5.36
N TRP A 89 12.48 18.68 -4.77
CA TRP A 89 11.36 18.90 -3.85
C TRP A 89 10.00 18.68 -4.54
N VAL A 90 9.80 19.26 -5.73
CA VAL A 90 8.58 19.02 -6.54
C VAL A 90 8.43 17.55 -6.88
N ALA A 91 9.50 16.88 -7.30
CA ALA A 91 9.48 15.44 -7.59
C ALA A 91 9.11 14.60 -6.36
N GLN A 92 9.57 14.99 -5.17
CA GLN A 92 9.18 14.32 -3.92
C GLN A 92 7.70 14.56 -3.57
N ILE A 93 7.18 15.79 -3.71
CA ILE A 93 5.77 16.09 -3.49
C ILE A 93 4.90 15.20 -4.40
N LEU A 94 5.26 15.12 -5.69
CA LEU A 94 4.56 14.27 -6.64
C LEU A 94 4.61 12.78 -6.22
N SER A 95 5.78 12.30 -5.78
CA SER A 95 5.96 10.93 -5.29
C SER A 95 5.04 10.60 -4.12
N TYR A 96 5.03 11.44 -3.08
CA TYR A 96 4.20 11.22 -1.91
C TYR A 96 2.71 11.37 -2.21
N THR A 97 2.34 12.28 -3.12
CA THR A 97 0.96 12.42 -3.57
C THR A 97 0.47 11.15 -4.28
N ILE A 98 1.25 10.62 -5.22
CA ILE A 98 0.96 9.35 -5.90
C ILE A 98 0.93 8.20 -4.88
N LEU A 99 1.87 8.16 -3.94
CA LEU A 99 1.93 7.16 -2.88
C LEU A 99 0.64 7.16 -2.05
N ILE A 100 0.17 8.32 -1.58
CA ILE A 100 -1.06 8.41 -0.78
C ILE A 100 -2.27 7.88 -1.56
N VAL A 101 -2.39 8.22 -2.85
CA VAL A 101 -3.51 7.74 -3.69
C VAL A 101 -3.45 6.23 -3.89
N LEU A 102 -2.27 5.68 -4.21
CA LEU A 102 -2.07 4.25 -4.38
C LEU A 102 -2.37 3.48 -3.09
N LEU A 103 -1.83 3.98 -1.98
CA LEU A 103 -2.00 3.38 -0.67
C LEU A 103 -3.47 3.40 -0.25
N ALA A 104 -4.17 4.53 -0.42
CA ALA A 104 -5.60 4.64 -0.13
C ALA A 104 -6.44 3.67 -0.98
N THR A 105 -6.17 3.58 -2.27
CA THR A 105 -6.91 2.71 -3.20
C THR A 105 -6.71 1.24 -2.85
N ILE A 106 -5.46 0.81 -2.64
CA ILE A 106 -5.13 -0.60 -2.40
C ILE A 106 -5.50 -1.02 -1.00
N SER A 107 -5.28 -0.18 0.03
CA SER A 107 -5.79 -0.46 1.37
C SER A 107 -7.30 -0.64 1.36
N SER A 108 -8.04 0.21 0.63
CA SER A 108 -9.49 0.09 0.52
C SER A 108 -9.91 -1.24 -0.12
N LEU A 109 -9.27 -1.62 -1.23
CA LEU A 109 -9.55 -2.87 -1.93
C LEU A 109 -9.21 -4.10 -1.07
N MET A 110 -8.06 -4.09 -0.37
CA MET A 110 -7.66 -5.19 0.52
C MET A 110 -8.59 -5.34 1.71
N MET A 111 -9.02 -4.21 2.30
CA MET A 111 -10.01 -4.18 3.37
C MET A 111 -11.35 -4.75 2.91
N GLU A 112 -11.79 -4.41 1.70
CA GLU A 112 -13.03 -4.94 1.14
C GLU A 112 -12.96 -6.45 0.89
N ILE A 113 -11.87 -6.93 0.28
CA ILE A 113 -11.63 -8.38 0.09
C ILE A 113 -11.64 -9.11 1.43
N PHE A 114 -10.95 -8.57 2.44
CA PHE A 114 -10.90 -9.17 3.77
C PHE A 114 -12.28 -9.18 4.45
N ALA A 115 -13.03 -8.08 4.39
CA ALA A 115 -14.37 -8.00 4.95
C ALA A 115 -15.33 -9.02 4.30
N ASN A 116 -15.26 -9.17 2.97
CA ASN A 116 -16.05 -10.15 2.25
C ASN A 116 -15.64 -11.57 2.65
N TYR A 117 -14.34 -11.85 2.70
CA TYR A 117 -13.83 -13.15 3.17
C TYR A 117 -14.34 -13.49 4.57
N MET A 118 -14.32 -12.55 5.52
CA MET A 118 -14.83 -12.76 6.88
C MET A 118 -16.35 -12.99 6.92
N THR A 119 -17.09 -12.42 5.98
CA THR A 119 -18.54 -12.58 5.88
C THR A 119 -18.91 -13.98 5.35
N ASP A 120 -18.11 -14.51 4.43
CA ASP A 120 -18.30 -15.83 3.83
C ASP A 120 -17.85 -17.00 4.74
N LEU A 121 -17.27 -16.70 5.91
CA LEU A 121 -16.88 -17.72 6.88
C LEU A 121 -18.09 -18.15 7.71
N GLU A 122 -18.46 -19.43 7.59
CA GLU A 122 -19.53 -20.06 8.36
C GLU A 122 -18.98 -21.19 9.25
N PHE A 123 -19.34 -21.17 10.53
CA PHE A 123 -18.93 -22.18 11.51
C PHE A 123 -19.97 -23.30 11.65
N ASP A 124 -20.43 -23.88 10.54
CA ASP A 124 -21.44 -24.98 10.51
C ASP A 124 -20.80 -26.39 10.58
N GLY A 125 -19.55 -26.50 11.05
CA GLY A 125 -18.82 -27.79 11.14
C GLY A 125 -18.48 -28.48 9.80
N LYS A 126 -19.03 -28.02 8.66
CA LYS A 126 -18.74 -28.53 7.30
C LYS A 126 -17.47 -27.93 6.68
N GLN A 127 -17.11 -26.71 7.09
CA GLN A 127 -15.95 -26.02 6.56
C GLN A 127 -14.70 -26.43 7.34
N ASN A 128 -13.66 -26.89 6.65
CA ASN A 128 -12.41 -27.26 7.30
C ASN A 128 -11.78 -26.01 7.93
N VAL A 129 -11.79 -25.97 9.26
CA VAL A 129 -11.33 -24.86 10.10
C VAL A 129 -9.90 -24.42 9.76
N GLY A 130 -9.04 -25.35 9.33
CA GLY A 130 -7.69 -25.05 8.88
C GLY A 130 -7.62 -24.20 7.60
N TYR A 131 -8.56 -24.38 6.67
CA TYR A 131 -8.63 -23.57 5.45
C TYR A 131 -9.13 -22.15 5.72
N ALA A 132 -10.09 -21.99 6.63
CA ALA A 132 -10.58 -20.68 7.06
C ALA A 132 -9.48 -19.85 7.76
N LEU A 133 -8.72 -20.48 8.67
CA LEU A 133 -7.58 -19.85 9.33
C LEU A 133 -6.46 -19.50 8.36
N GLY A 134 -6.10 -20.47 7.51
CA GLY A 134 -5.05 -20.30 6.52
C GLY A 134 -5.37 -19.12 5.60
N GLY A 135 -6.60 -19.04 5.08
CA GLY A 135 -7.00 -17.96 4.19
C GLY A 135 -6.99 -16.58 4.86
N ALA A 136 -7.48 -16.46 6.10
CA ALA A 136 -7.44 -15.20 6.85
C ALA A 136 -6.01 -14.68 7.06
N LEU A 137 -5.08 -15.57 7.47
CA LEU A 137 -3.66 -15.21 7.66
C LEU A 137 -2.98 -14.87 6.34
N ILE A 138 -3.20 -15.69 5.31
CA ILE A 138 -2.62 -15.48 3.98
C ILE A 138 -3.07 -14.12 3.43
N LEU A 139 -4.36 -13.79 3.53
CA LEU A 139 -4.88 -12.49 3.11
C LEU A 139 -4.24 -11.33 3.89
N SER A 140 -4.10 -11.47 5.21
CA SER A 140 -3.43 -10.45 6.04
C SER A 140 -1.97 -10.24 5.62
N ILE A 141 -1.22 -11.33 5.41
CA ILE A 141 0.18 -11.29 4.96
C ILE A 141 0.30 -10.67 3.57
N ILE A 142 -0.55 -11.08 2.62
CA ILE A 142 -0.56 -10.54 1.26
C ILE A 142 -0.80 -9.03 1.29
N SER A 143 -1.76 -8.57 2.09
CA SER A 143 -2.05 -7.13 2.22
C SER A 143 -0.81 -6.36 2.69
N ILE A 144 -0.10 -6.85 3.71
CA ILE A 144 1.12 -6.21 4.21
C ILE A 144 2.19 -6.14 3.13
N VAL A 145 2.45 -7.26 2.44
CA VAL A 145 3.45 -7.31 1.38
C VAL A 145 3.12 -6.31 0.27
N LEU A 146 1.85 -6.22 -0.14
CA LEU A 146 1.41 -5.26 -1.14
C LEU A 146 1.65 -3.83 -0.71
N LEU A 147 1.29 -3.45 0.53
CA LEU A 147 1.53 -2.11 1.05
C LEU A 147 3.03 -1.74 1.04
N LEU A 148 3.90 -2.69 1.39
CA LEU A 148 5.35 -2.50 1.32
C LEU A 148 5.85 -2.32 -0.12
N LYS A 149 5.28 -3.04 -1.10
CA LYS A 149 5.66 -2.89 -2.52
C LYS A 149 5.26 -1.53 -3.09
N LEU A 150 4.16 -0.93 -2.62
CA LEU A 150 3.68 0.37 -3.12
C LEU A 150 4.63 1.52 -2.88
N SER A 151 5.36 1.50 -1.76
CA SER A 151 6.43 2.46 -1.48
C SER A 151 7.47 2.49 -2.62
N SER A 152 7.88 1.31 -3.12
CA SER A 152 8.84 1.24 -4.23
C SER A 152 8.25 1.71 -5.57
N MET A 153 6.98 1.40 -5.83
CA MET A 153 6.31 1.75 -7.09
C MET A 153 6.06 3.25 -7.20
N ALA A 154 5.59 3.89 -6.13
CA ALA A 154 5.37 5.34 -6.11
C ALA A 154 6.67 6.11 -6.37
N ASN A 155 7.78 5.67 -5.74
CA ASN A 155 9.10 6.25 -5.96
C ASN A 155 9.63 6.06 -7.39
N ALA A 156 9.28 4.95 -8.06
CA ALA A 156 9.64 4.71 -9.45
C ALA A 156 8.84 5.62 -10.41
N LEU A 157 7.52 5.76 -10.18
CA LEU A 157 6.65 6.61 -10.98
C LEU A 157 7.04 8.09 -10.90
N ALA A 158 7.35 8.59 -9.70
CA ALA A 158 7.76 9.97 -9.51
C ALA A 158 9.10 10.30 -10.18
N LYS A 159 10.07 9.36 -10.09
CA LYS A 159 11.38 9.51 -10.74
C LYS A 159 11.26 9.37 -12.27
N GLY A 160 10.38 8.52 -12.77
CA GLY A 160 10.13 8.35 -14.21
C GLY A 160 9.58 9.62 -14.89
N VAL A 161 8.72 10.37 -14.20
CA VAL A 161 8.17 11.64 -14.70
C VAL A 161 9.24 12.75 -14.74
N THR A 162 10.22 12.71 -13.83
CA THR A 162 11.25 13.76 -13.69
C THR A 162 12.45 13.54 -14.64
N PHE A 163 12.68 12.32 -15.14
CA PHE A 163 13.79 11.99 -16.05
C PHE A 163 13.38 11.80 -17.52
N GLY A 164 12.15 12.18 -17.89
CA GLY A 164 11.76 12.46 -19.27
C GLY A 164 12.47 13.71 -19.84
N HIS A 165 13.77 13.87 -19.57
CA HIS A 165 14.62 14.77 -20.33
C HIS A 165 14.56 14.28 -21.77
N TRP A 166 13.75 14.97 -22.57
CA TRP A 166 13.83 15.01 -24.03
C TRP A 166 15.29 15.24 -24.40
N ARG A 167 16.05 14.15 -24.56
CA ARG A 167 17.29 14.17 -25.32
C ARG A 167 16.82 14.10 -26.76
N PRO A 168 16.87 15.19 -27.54
CA PRO A 168 16.78 15.02 -28.98
C PRO A 168 17.96 14.13 -29.34
N ASN A 169 17.67 12.91 -29.79
CA ASN A 169 18.68 12.01 -30.31
C ASN A 169 19.46 12.77 -31.37
N ILE A 170 20.66 13.25 -31.04
CA ILE A 170 21.65 13.74 -32.01
C ILE A 170 22.29 12.53 -32.71
N MET A 171 21.50 11.47 -32.93
CA MET A 171 21.87 10.27 -33.66
C MET A 171 21.59 10.53 -35.14
N GLY A 172 22.35 11.47 -35.70
CA GLY A 172 22.19 11.91 -37.08
C GLY A 172 23.39 12.69 -37.62
N ARG A 173 24.58 12.52 -37.02
CA ARG A 173 25.80 13.23 -37.45
C ARG A 173 26.93 12.30 -37.86
N ASN A 174 26.60 11.18 -38.49
CA ASN A 174 27.57 10.30 -39.16
C ASN A 174 27.17 9.96 -40.60
N ALA A 175 26.42 10.84 -41.26
CA ALA A 175 26.30 10.81 -42.72
C ALA A 175 27.26 11.85 -43.31
N SER A 176 28.14 11.40 -44.23
CA SER A 176 29.03 12.22 -45.07
C SER A 176 30.43 12.57 -44.53
N ARG A 177 31.26 11.54 -44.26
CA ARG A 177 32.71 11.71 -44.44
C ARG A 177 33.31 10.56 -45.25
N ASN A 178 33.11 10.71 -46.56
CA ASN A 178 34.14 10.55 -47.59
C ASN A 178 34.23 9.19 -48.31
N SER A 179 33.48 9.12 -49.41
CA SER A 179 33.70 8.32 -50.62
C SER A 179 34.91 8.81 -51.44
N ARG A 180 36.11 8.83 -50.83
CA ARG A 180 37.39 8.86 -51.54
C ARG A 180 38.23 7.83 -50.81
N ILE A 181 38.45 6.64 -51.34
CA ILE A 181 39.48 6.38 -52.36
C ILE A 181 39.01 5.20 -53.23
N THR A 182 38.65 5.48 -54.47
CA THR A 182 38.70 4.53 -55.58
C THR A 182 39.89 4.91 -56.45
N LYS A 183 40.85 4.01 -56.58
CA LYS A 183 41.64 3.73 -57.79
C LYS A 183 42.41 2.43 -57.57
#